data_AF-A0A520JW32-F1
#
_entry.id   AF-A0A520JW32-F1
#
_cell.length_a   1.000
_cell.length_b   1.000
_cell.length_c   1.000
_cell.angle_alpha   90.00
_cell.angle_beta   90.00
_cell.angle_gamma   90.00
#
_symmetry.space_group_name_H-M   'P 1'
#
loop_
_entity.id
_entity.type
_entity.pdbx_description
1 polymer ?
#
loop_
_entity_poly.entity_id
_entity_poly.type
_entity_poly.pdbx_seq_one_letter_code
_entity_poly.pdbx_strand_id
1 'polypeptide(L)' 'MSPGTTHSLIYLATEIDMPSRFYIFLRQLTPEFVTTRYPDAAYGTPYELYDAYLVKEILNNSKGALEWIESQIEM' A
#
# COMPACT_ATOMS: atom_id res chain seq x y z
N MET A 1 19.33 -10.40 4.76
CA MET A 1 18.56 -10.91 3.60
C MET A 1 17.91 -9.71 2.94
N SER A 2 18.06 -9.52 1.62
CA SER A 2 17.23 -8.53 0.92
C SER A 2 15.77 -9.00 0.99
N PRO A 3 14.75 -8.15 1.20
CA PRO A 3 13.35 -8.58 1.36
C PRO A 3 12.76 -9.31 0.14
N GLY A 4 13.53 -9.46 -0.95
CA GLY A 4 13.08 -10.10 -2.18
C GLY A 4 12.09 -9.23 -2.96
N THR A 5 11.82 -9.65 -4.20
CA THR A 5 10.94 -9.00 -5.19
C THR A 5 9.45 -9.13 -4.84
N THR A 6 9.08 -9.03 -3.57
CA THR A 6 7.68 -9.14 -3.15
C THR A 6 7.03 -7.77 -3.06
N HIS A 7 5.92 -7.59 -3.76
CA HIS A 7 5.06 -6.40 -3.66
C HIS A 7 3.96 -6.57 -2.59
N SER A 8 4.00 -7.66 -1.82
CA SER A 8 3.06 -7.90 -0.73
C SER A 8 3.41 -7.01 0.46
N LEU A 9 2.70 -5.89 0.59
CA LEU A 9 2.86 -4.99 1.73
C LEU A 9 2.47 -5.66 3.05
N ILE A 10 1.58 -6.65 3.01
CA ILE A 10 1.21 -7.45 4.19
C ILE A 10 2.35 -8.33 4.66
N TYR A 11 3.06 -8.97 3.73
CA TYR A 11 4.24 -9.75 4.06
C TYR A 11 5.28 -8.85 4.72
N LEU A 12 5.61 -7.72 4.09
CA LEU A 12 6.62 -6.78 4.61
C LEU A 12 6.23 -6.20 5.99
N ALA A 13 4.97 -5.85 6.19
CA ALA A 13 4.49 -5.35 7.48
C ALA A 13 4.52 -6.40 8.60
N THR A 14 4.38 -7.68 8.25
CA THR A 14 4.51 -8.80 9.20
C THR A 14 5.96 -8.98 9.63
N GLU A 15 6.91 -8.88 8.71
CA GLU A 15 8.35 -9.04 8.99
C GLU A 15 8.92 -7.98 9.94
N ILE A 16 8.26 -6.83 10.08
CA ILE A 16 8.70 -5.70 10.91
C ILE A 16 7.77 -5.43 12.11
N ASP A 17 6.84 -6.34 12.42
CA ASP A 17 5.87 -6.21 13.50
C ASP A 17 5.12 -4.86 13.48
N MET A 18 4.72 -4.42 12.29
CA MET A 18 4.04 -3.14 12.10
C MET A 18 2.71 -3.07 12.90
N PRO A 19 2.30 -1.91 13.45
CA PRO A 19 1.05 -1.79 14.18
C PRO A 19 -0.18 -2.26 13.40
N SER A 20 -1.04 -3.03 14.05
CA SER A 20 -2.23 -3.66 13.43
C SER A 20 -3.17 -2.68 12.72
N ARG A 21 -3.21 -1.41 13.15
CA ARG A 21 -3.97 -0.32 12.52
C ARG A 21 -3.67 -0.14 11.03
N PHE A 22 -2.48 -0.55 10.59
CA PHE A 22 -2.03 -0.40 9.21
C PHE A 22 -2.49 -1.55 8.29
N TYR A 23 -2.83 -2.71 8.83
CA TYR A 23 -3.09 -3.91 8.01
C TYR A 23 -4.32 -3.78 7.11
N ILE A 24 -5.35 -3.03 7.53
CA ILE A 24 -6.54 -2.82 6.71
C ILE A 24 -6.16 -2.11 5.42
N PHE A 25 -5.45 -0.98 5.50
CA PHE A 25 -5.07 -0.21 4.32
C PHE A 25 -4.02 -0.94 3.48
N LEU A 26 -3.07 -1.65 4.09
CA LEU A 26 -2.06 -2.41 3.33
C LEU A 26 -2.70 -3.52 2.49
N ARG A 27 -3.80 -4.14 2.98
CA ARG A 27 -4.57 -5.15 2.20
C ARG A 27 -5.27 -4.50 1.02
N GLN A 28 -5.79 -3.29 1.20
CA GLN A 28 -6.37 -2.50 0.13
C GLN A 28 -5.32 -2.07 -0.91
N LEU A 29 -4.14 -1.63 -0.47
CA LEU A 29 -3.11 -1.06 -1.35
C LEU A 29 -2.29 -2.12 -2.11
N THR A 30 -2.12 -3.32 -1.55
CA THR A 30 -1.35 -4.40 -2.20
C THR A 30 -1.82 -4.73 -3.64
N PRO A 31 -3.13 -4.96 -3.92
CA PRO A 31 -3.59 -5.25 -5.29
C PRO A 31 -3.44 -4.05 -6.24
N GLU A 32 -3.44 -2.82 -5.73
CA GLU A 32 -3.31 -1.60 -6.53
C GLU A 32 -2.01 -1.56 -7.34
N PHE A 33 -0.95 -2.24 -6.87
CA PHE A 33 0.27 -2.43 -7.66
C PHE A 33 -0.04 -3.02 -9.03
N VAL A 34 -0.98 -3.96 -9.17
CA VAL A 34 -1.34 -4.56 -10.47
C VAL A 34 -2.45 -3.74 -11.14
N THR A 35 -3.52 -3.43 -10.43
CA THR A 35 -4.73 -2.77 -10.99
C THR A 35 -4.43 -1.42 -11.64
N THR A 36 -3.50 -0.64 -11.09
CA THR A 36 -3.16 0.70 -11.63
C THR A 36 -2.41 0.67 -12.96
N ARG A 37 -1.88 -0.49 -13.39
CA ARG A 37 -0.98 -0.59 -14.55
C ARG A 37 -1.50 -1.44 -15.70
N TYR A 38 -2.39 -2.38 -15.41
CA TYR A 38 -2.81 -3.39 -16.37
C TYR A 38 -4.33 -3.29 -16.63
N PRO A 39 -4.76 -2.90 -17.86
CA PRO A 39 -6.17 -2.74 -18.18
C PRO A 39 -7.02 -4.00 -18.02
N ASP A 40 -6.44 -5.18 -18.22
CA ASP A 40 -7.07 -6.48 -18.01
C ASP A 40 -7.38 -6.76 -16.53
N ALA A 41 -6.51 -6.31 -15.62
CA ALA A 41 -6.76 -6.35 -14.18
C ALA A 41 -7.77 -5.28 -13.71
N ALA A 42 -7.88 -4.18 -14.45
CA ALA A 42 -8.79 -3.07 -14.17
C ALA A 42 -10.19 -3.22 -14.81
N TYR A 43 -10.40 -4.26 -15.65
CA TYR A 43 -11.62 -4.42 -16.46
C TYR A 43 -12.00 -3.16 -17.27
N GLY A 44 -11.00 -2.38 -17.71
CA GLY A 44 -11.17 -1.05 -18.29
C GLY A 44 -9.87 -0.25 -18.28
N THR A 45 -9.92 1.05 -18.57
CA THR A 45 -8.71 1.86 -18.47
C THR A 45 -8.47 2.22 -17.01
N PRO A 46 -7.28 1.96 -16.42
CA PRO A 46 -7.06 2.14 -14.99
C PRO A 46 -7.45 3.52 -14.46
N TYR A 47 -7.23 4.61 -15.21
CA TYR A 47 -7.57 5.97 -14.75
C TYR A 47 -9.07 6.16 -14.49
N GLU A 48 -9.94 5.33 -15.08
CA GLU A 48 -11.40 5.39 -14.94
C GLU A 48 -11.87 4.85 -13.58
N LEU A 49 -11.03 4.07 -12.87
CA LEU A 49 -11.36 3.46 -11.58
C LEU A 49 -11.12 4.37 -10.37
N TYR A 50 -10.40 5.47 -10.55
CA TYR A 50 -9.95 6.31 -9.44
C TYR A 50 -10.53 7.71 -9.52
N ASP A 51 -10.97 8.22 -8.39
CA ASP A 51 -11.32 9.61 -8.18
C ASP A 51 -10.61 10.14 -6.92
N ALA A 52 -10.48 11.46 -6.83
CA ALA A 52 -9.87 12.15 -5.71
C ALA A 52 -10.51 11.78 -4.35
N TYR A 53 -11.83 11.56 -4.31
CA TYR A 53 -12.51 11.14 -3.08
C TYR A 53 -12.12 9.71 -2.68
N LEU A 54 -12.10 8.76 -3.63
CA LEU A 54 -11.70 7.37 -3.37
C LEU A 54 -10.23 7.24 -2.90
N VAL A 55 -9.31 8.01 -3.48
CA VAL A 55 -7.88 7.88 -3.16
C VAL A 55 -7.43 8.66 -1.92
N LYS A 56 -8.27 9.58 -1.41
CA LYS A 56 -7.93 10.45 -0.28
C LYS A 56 -7.52 9.65 0.96
N GLU A 57 -8.27 8.59 1.27
CA GLU A 57 -8.00 7.75 2.42
C GLU A 57 -6.70 6.94 2.25
N ILE A 58 -6.45 6.43 1.04
CA ILE A 58 -5.21 5.73 0.70
C ILE A 58 -4.01 6.66 0.92
N LEU A 59 -4.09 7.92 0.48
CA LEU A 59 -3.02 8.90 0.66
C LEU A 59 -2.77 9.22 2.14
N ASN A 60 -3.84 9.41 2.93
CA ASN A 60 -3.70 9.69 4.36
C ASN A 60 -3.09 8.50 5.12
N ASN A 61 -3.52 7.28 4.82
CA ASN A 61 -2.98 6.07 5.44
C ASN A 61 -1.52 5.83 5.03
N SER A 62 -1.18 6.11 3.77
CA SER A 62 0.20 6.04 3.27
C SER A 62 1.12 7.01 4.02
N LYS A 63 0.67 8.25 4.27
CA LYS A 63 1.41 9.22 5.08
C LYS A 63 1.64 8.70 6.50
N GLY A 64 0.59 8.24 7.18
CA GLY A 64 0.74 7.72 8.55
C GLY A 64 1.64 6.49 8.65
N ALA A 65 1.67 5.66 7.60
CA ALA A 65 2.60 4.54 7.53
C ALA A 65 4.05 4.99 7.35
N LEU A 66 4.30 5.98 6.47
CA LEU A 66 5.63 6.57 6.28
C LEU A 66 6.14 7.23 7.56
N GLU A 67 5.32 8.07 8.21
CA GLU A 67 5.66 8.70 9.49
C GLU A 67 6.03 7.66 10.56
N TRP A 68 5.29 6.56 10.62
CA TRP A 68 5.62 5.46 11.53
C TRP A 68 6.96 4.81 11.15
N ILE A 69 7.19 4.48 9.88
CA ILE A 69 8.46 3.88 9.42
C ILE A 69 9.64 4.81 9.75
N GLU A 70 9.52 6.10 9.48
CA GLU A 70 10.53 7.12 9.79
C GLU A 70 10.85 7.13 11.29
N SER A 71 9.84 7.05 12.16
CA SER A 71 10.03 6.96 13.61
C SER A 71 10.75 5.69 14.09
N GLN A 72 10.82 4.64 13.26
CA GLN A 72 11.57 3.42 13.58
C GLN A 72 13.03 3.47 13.06
N ILE A 73 13.34 4.40 12.15
CA ILE A 73 14.66 4.52 11.50
C ILE A 73 15.47 5.65 12.14
N GLU A 74 14.82 6.70 12.65
CA GLU A 74 15.49 7.73 13.42
C GLU A 74 16.08 7.12 14.71
N MET A 75 17.43 7.01 14.72
CA MET A 75 18.26 6.61 15.85
C MET A 75 18.38 7.71 16.90
#